data_AF-A0AA38PPR4-F1
#
_entry.id   AF-A0AA38PPR4-F1
#
_cell.length_a   1.000
_cell.length_b   1.000
_cell.length_c   1.000
_cell.angle_alpha   90.00
_cell.angle_beta   90.00
_cell.angle_gamma   90.00
#
_symmetry.space_group_name_H-M   'P 1'
#
loop_
_entity.id
_entity.type
_entity.pdbx_description
1 polymer ?
#
loop_
_entity_poly.entity_id
_entity_poly.type
_entity_poly.pdbx_seq_one_letter_code
_entity_poly.pdbx_strand_id
1 'polypeptide(L)'
;LRDSRYVQADEKVSIFLRLMIFGMGNREAQERFQRSADTISKSFHSVLDITSGSFYIKYVKLPSGVEVSPIISNDPRFQPFSEAQATIDGS
;
A
#
# COMPACT_ATOMS: atom_id res chain seq x y z
N LEU A 1 6.29 -4.03 13.10
CA LEU A 1 5.91 -2.72 13.67
C LEU A 1 5.97 -2.83 15.19
N ARG A 2 6.38 -1.78 15.91
CA ARG A 2 6.50 -1.80 17.38
C ARG A 2 5.94 -0.51 17.96
N ASP A 3 5.52 -0.57 19.20
CA ASP A 3 5.13 0.61 19.97
C ASP A 3 6.32 1.56 20.13
N SER A 4 6.05 2.86 20.13
CA SER A 4 6.99 3.85 20.65
C SER A 4 6.52 4.34 22.01
N ARG A 5 7.35 5.11 22.70
CA ARG A 5 7.05 5.68 24.02
C ARG A 5 5.69 6.38 24.12
N TYR A 6 5.23 6.98 23.02
CA TYR A 6 4.00 7.78 23.00
C TYR A 6 2.96 7.33 21.98
N VAL A 7 3.30 6.43 21.04
CA VAL A 7 2.41 6.01 19.96
C VAL A 7 2.47 4.50 19.82
N GLN A 8 1.32 3.86 20.02
CA GLN A 8 1.18 2.41 19.88
C GLN A 8 1.19 1.99 18.40
N ALA A 9 1.49 0.72 18.14
CA ALA A 9 1.59 0.19 16.78
C ALA A 9 0.25 0.25 16.03
N ASP A 10 -0.87 0.02 16.71
CA ASP A 10 -2.23 0.13 16.17
C ASP A 10 -2.58 1.58 15.76
N GLU A 11 -2.17 2.57 16.55
CA GLU A 11 -2.34 3.99 16.21
C GLU A 11 -1.52 4.36 14.98
N LYS A 12 -0.28 3.86 14.84
CA LYS A 12 0.54 4.08 13.63
C LYS A 12 -0.13 3.53 12.38
N VAL A 13 -0.67 2.31 12.46
CA VAL A 13 -1.43 1.69 11.36
C VAL A 13 -2.69 2.51 11.06
N SER A 14 -3.39 2.98 12.10
CA SER A 14 -4.60 3.80 11.94
C SER A 14 -4.30 5.13 11.23
N ILE A 15 -3.20 5.80 11.59
CA ILE A 15 -2.73 7.01 10.91
C ILE A 15 -2.45 6.72 9.42
N PHE A 16 -1.69 5.66 9.13
CA PHE A 16 -1.36 5.27 7.77
C PHE A 16 -2.60 4.98 6.92
N LEU A 17 -3.50 4.13 7.42
CA LEU A 17 -4.74 3.78 6.72
C LEU A 17 -5.65 5.00 6.53
N ARG A 18 -5.73 5.88 7.52
CA ARG A 18 -6.57 7.07 7.42
C ARG A 18 -6.08 8.03 6.33
N LEU A 19 -4.76 8.23 6.22
CA LEU A 19 -4.15 9.04 5.16
C LEU A 19 -4.35 8.40 3.77
N MET A 20 -4.12 7.10 3.65
CA MET A 20 -4.23 6.38 2.36
C MET A 20 -5.67 6.23 1.86
N ILE A 21 -6.61 5.85 2.72
CA ILE A 21 -7.99 5.53 2.32
C ILE A 21 -8.79 6.79 2.02
N PHE A 22 -8.63 7.84 2.83
CA PHE A 22 -9.46 9.03 2.74
C PHE A 22 -8.76 10.20 2.04
N GLY A 23 -7.49 10.05 1.64
CA GLY A 23 -6.71 11.12 1.01
C GLY A 23 -6.55 12.36 1.91
N MET A 24 -6.62 12.17 3.23
CA MET A 24 -6.60 13.28 4.18
C MET A 24 -5.25 13.99 4.19
N GLY A 25 -5.29 15.30 4.42
CA GLY A 25 -4.10 16.11 4.58
C GLY A 25 -3.40 15.87 5.92
N ASN A 26 -2.12 16.21 5.98
CA ASN A 26 -1.30 16.07 7.18
C ASN A 26 -1.87 16.89 8.38
N ARG A 27 -2.54 18.01 8.10
CA ARG A 27 -3.23 18.82 9.13
C ARG A 27 -4.45 18.11 9.71
N GLU A 28 -5.29 17.53 8.88
CA GLU A 28 -6.50 16.81 9.32
C GLU A 28 -6.12 15.57 10.15
N ALA A 29 -5.04 14.89 9.79
CA ALA A 29 -4.51 13.78 10.58
C ALA A 29 -3.99 14.25 11.95
N GLN A 30 -3.27 15.37 12.02
CA GLN A 30 -2.84 15.96 13.30
C GLN A 30 -4.04 16.27 14.20
N GLU A 31 -5.09 16.89 13.65
CA GLU A 31 -6.31 17.21 14.39
C GLU A 31 -7.08 15.95 14.80
N ARG A 32 -7.16 14.93 13.95
CA ARG A 32 -7.88 13.68 14.26
C ARG A 32 -7.20 12.86 15.36
N PHE A 33 -5.88 12.75 15.31
CA PHE A 33 -5.12 11.90 16.22
C PHE A 33 -4.50 12.67 17.38
N GLN A 34 -4.64 14.01 17.39
CA GLN A 34 -4.06 14.90 18.42
C GLN A 34 -2.53 14.72 18.54
N ARG A 35 -1.86 14.59 17.39
CA ARG A 35 -0.42 14.38 17.28
C ARG A 35 0.24 15.52 16.50
N SER A 36 1.54 15.70 16.72
CA SER A 36 2.34 16.64 15.93
C SER A 36 2.53 16.13 14.49
N ALA A 37 2.76 17.05 13.56
CA ALA A 37 3.10 16.72 12.17
C ALA A 37 4.25 15.70 12.06
N ASP A 38 5.29 15.88 12.87
CA ASP A 38 6.43 14.96 12.94
C ASP A 38 6.00 13.53 13.34
N THR A 39 5.11 13.42 14.32
CA THR A 39 4.58 12.12 14.76
C THR A 39 3.72 11.47 13.66
N ILE A 40 2.89 12.26 12.97
CA ILE A 40 2.09 11.76 11.84
C ILE A 40 3.00 11.23 10.73
N SER A 41 3.99 12.03 10.29
CA SER A 41 4.94 11.63 9.24
C SER A 41 5.74 10.39 9.63
N LYS A 42 6.29 10.33 10.85
CA LYS A 42 7.05 9.17 11.34
C LYS A 42 6.19 7.91 11.40
N SER A 43 4.94 8.04 11.83
CA SER A 43 4.00 6.91 11.90
C SER A 43 3.67 6.40 10.51
N PHE A 44 3.38 7.30 9.57
CA PHE A 44 3.13 6.96 8.17
C PHE A 44 4.31 6.22 7.54
N HIS A 45 5.52 6.79 7.62
CA HIS A 45 6.71 6.17 7.04
C HIS A 45 7.07 4.83 7.70
N SER A 46 6.92 4.72 9.02
CA SER A 46 7.18 3.45 9.73
C SER A 46 6.29 2.31 9.21
N VAL A 47 5.05 2.59 8.86
CA VAL A 47 4.14 1.59 8.29
C VAL A 47 4.46 1.38 6.82
N LEU A 48 4.66 2.44 6.05
CA LEU A 48 4.99 2.39 4.63
C LEU A 48 6.20 1.48 4.39
N ASP A 49 7.32 1.70 5.08
CA ASP A 49 8.57 0.94 4.90
C ASP A 49 8.38 -0.57 5.17
N ILE A 50 7.56 -0.91 6.17
CA ILE A 50 7.26 -2.32 6.47
C ILE A 50 6.37 -2.91 5.38
N THR A 51 5.34 -2.16 4.96
CA THR A 51 4.37 -2.60 3.96
C THR A 51 5.00 -2.79 2.59
N SER A 52 5.87 -1.87 2.14
CA SER A 52 6.56 -1.92 0.85
C SER A 52 7.77 -2.86 0.85
N GLY A 53 8.36 -3.13 2.00
CA GLY A 53 9.49 -4.07 2.15
C GLY A 53 9.02 -5.47 2.55
N SER A 54 9.31 -5.81 3.80
CA SER A 54 9.18 -7.18 4.32
C SER A 54 7.78 -7.79 4.18
N PHE A 55 6.73 -6.97 4.33
CA PHE A 55 5.36 -7.44 4.22
C PHE A 55 5.01 -7.76 2.77
N TYR A 56 5.32 -6.86 1.83
CA TYR A 56 5.11 -7.06 0.40
C TYR A 56 5.79 -8.35 -0.06
N ILE A 57 7.08 -8.50 0.21
CA ILE A 57 7.87 -9.68 -0.20
C ILE A 57 7.28 -10.98 0.35
N LYS A 58 6.77 -10.95 1.59
CA LYS A 58 6.23 -12.13 2.27
C LYS A 58 4.85 -12.54 1.75
N TYR A 59 3.95 -11.58 1.58
CA TYR A 59 2.52 -11.85 1.38
C TYR A 59 2.03 -11.57 -0.04
N VAL A 60 2.67 -10.65 -0.77
CA VAL A 60 2.32 -10.39 -2.17
C VAL A 60 3.10 -11.35 -3.05
N LYS A 61 2.37 -12.27 -3.68
CA LYS A 61 2.91 -13.22 -4.65
C LYS A 61 2.17 -13.03 -5.96
N LEU A 62 2.90 -13.06 -7.06
CA LEU A 62 2.28 -13.20 -8.37
C LEU A 62 1.51 -14.53 -8.39
N PRO A 63 0.31 -14.56 -8.97
CA PRO A 63 -0.42 -15.81 -9.17
C PRO A 63 0.48 -16.78 -9.95
N SER A 64 0.59 -18.01 -9.45
CA SER A 64 1.34 -19.06 -10.12
C SER A 64 0.50 -19.60 -11.27
N GLY A 65 0.87 -19.23 -12.51
CA GLY A 65 0.16 -19.60 -13.72
C GLY A 65 -0.65 -18.44 -14.31
N VAL A 66 -0.76 -18.44 -15.64
CA VAL A 66 -1.49 -17.44 -16.40
C VAL A 66 -2.91 -17.96 -16.63
N GLU A 67 -3.78 -17.91 -15.61
CA GLU A 67 -5.22 -18.07 -15.83
C GLU A 67 -5.79 -16.74 -16.35
N VAL A 68 -5.53 -16.46 -17.63
CA VAL A 68 -6.18 -15.36 -18.33
C VAL A 68 -7.53 -15.85 -18.83
N SER A 69 -8.60 -15.14 -18.45
CA SER A 69 -9.95 -15.45 -18.93
C SER A 69 -9.99 -15.45 -20.46
N PRO A 70 -10.71 -16.40 -21.11
CA PRO A 70 -10.89 -16.41 -22.56
C PRO A 70 -11.44 -15.10 -23.13
N ILE A 71 -12.21 -14.34 -22.32
CA ILE A 71 -12.75 -13.03 -22.71
C ILE A 71 -11.62 -12.03 -22.95
N ILE A 72 -10.57 -12.09 -22.14
CA ILE A 72 -9.41 -11.20 -22.24
C ILE A 72 -8.45 -11.71 -23.31
N SER A 73 -8.17 -13.02 -23.35
CA SER A 73 -7.21 -13.60 -24.31
C SER A 73 -7.64 -13.44 -25.77
N ASN A 74 -8.95 -13.50 -26.04
CA ASN A 74 -9.49 -13.49 -27.40
C ASN A 74 -9.84 -12.08 -27.90
N ASP A 75 -9.76 -11.07 -27.05
CA ASP A 75 -10.08 -9.69 -27.42
C ASP A 75 -8.79 -8.95 -27.87
N PRO A 76 -8.72 -8.53 -29.14
CA PRO A 76 -7.54 -7.86 -29.70
C PRO A 76 -7.12 -6.60 -28.94
N ARG A 77 -8.05 -5.96 -28.22
CA ARG A 77 -7.78 -4.74 -27.44
C ARG A 77 -6.82 -4.97 -26.28
N PHE A 78 -6.70 -6.21 -25.79
CA PHE A 78 -5.78 -6.57 -24.71
C PHE A 78 -4.44 -7.15 -25.20
N GLN A 79 -4.27 -7.36 -26.51
CA GLN A 79 -3.02 -7.87 -27.09
C GLN A 79 -1.77 -7.04 -26.74
N PRO A 80 -1.82 -5.68 -26.64
CA PRO A 80 -0.68 -4.89 -26.20
C PRO A 80 -0.19 -5.20 -24.77
N PHE A 81 -0.99 -5.89 -23.96
CA PHE A 81 -0.70 -6.22 -22.56
C PHE A 81 -0.43 -7.72 -22.36
N SER A 82 -0.20 -8.48 -23.44
CA SER A 82 0.02 -9.93 -23.37
C SER A 82 1.26 -10.33 -22.56
N GLU A 83 2.25 -9.44 -22.45
CA GLU A 83 3.47 -9.61 -21.66
C GLU A 83 3.43 -8.86 -20.31
N ALA A 84 2.35 -8.13 -20.01
CA ALA A 84 2.20 -7.42 -18.75
C ALA A 84 2.05 -8.43 -17.60
N GLN A 85 3.01 -8.45 -16.68
CA GLN A 85 2.95 -9.25 -15.47
C GLN A 85 2.52 -8.37 -14.30
N ALA A 86 1.27 -8.54 -13.86
CA ALA A 86 0.61 -7.69 -12.88
C ALA A 86 0.51 -6.22 -13.34
N THR A 87 0.83 -5.25 -12.47
CA THR A 87 0.79 -3.81 -12.77
C THR A 87 2.14 -3.26 -13.24
N ILE A 88 3.11 -4.15 -13.50
CA ILE A 88 4.43 -3.79 -13.98
C ILE A 88 4.43 -4.11 -15.47
N ASP A 89 4.72 -3.12 -16.30
CA ASP A 89 4.92 -3.36 -17.72
C ASP A 89 6.16 -4.25 -17.90
N GLY A 90 6.01 -5.34 -18.64
CA GLY A 90 7.15 -6.05 -19.18
C GLY A 90 7.83 -5.09 -20.15
N SER A 91 9.10 -4.77 -19.88
CA SER A 91 9.94 -3.92 -20.74
C SER A 91 10.13 -4.49 -22.14
#